data_AF-A0A968LME0-F1
#
_entry.id   AF-A0A968LME0-F1
#
_cell.length_a   1.000
_cell.length_b   1.000
_cell.length_c   1.000
_cell.angle_alpha   90.00
_cell.angle_beta   90.00
_cell.angle_gamma   90.00
#
_symmetry.space_group_name_H-M   'P 1'
#
loop_
_entity.id
_entity.type
_entity.pdbx_description
1 polymer ?
#
loop_
_entity_poly.entity_id
_entity_poly.type
_entity_poly.pdbx_seq_one_letter_code
_entity_poly.pdbx_strand_id
1 'polypeptide(L)'
;MKLFFKLAVVLIGSIAVAQSNTTLLGAGASYPAPLYTTMFTTYAQQTGTRVRYDSSNSRTGQANILERKVDFGASDAFLTNEQLKNAPGPILHIPMAMVSVVMAYNLPTVRTPLNLNGDIIARIYLGTVKRWNDPALQQLNPRGRPARSSHLSAVPRRWERHHERPRGLPGENLEHLGANDQPRATNQRQMAHGGRGGQDGSHG
;
A
#
# COMPACT_ATOMS: atom_id res chain seq x y z
N MET A 1 33.57 34.35 -67.73
CA MET A 1 32.13 34.18 -67.43
C MET A 1 31.92 32.73 -67.00
N LYS A 2 31.22 32.51 -65.87
CA LYS A 2 30.82 31.22 -65.26
C LYS A 2 31.93 30.51 -64.47
N LEU A 3 31.75 30.00 -63.25
CA LEU A 3 30.70 30.11 -62.23
C LEU A 3 31.31 29.37 -61.01
N PHE A 4 31.69 30.07 -59.94
CA PHE A 4 32.20 29.44 -58.72
C PHE A 4 31.03 28.79 -57.96
N PHE A 5 30.85 27.47 -58.10
CA PHE A 5 29.93 26.68 -57.28
C PHE A 5 30.49 26.57 -55.86
N LYS A 6 30.05 27.45 -54.95
CA LYS A 6 30.27 27.30 -53.51
C LYS A 6 29.32 26.20 -53.00
N LEU A 7 29.88 25.03 -52.75
CA LEU A 7 29.21 23.93 -52.07
C LEU A 7 29.06 24.31 -50.58
N ALA A 8 27.93 24.90 -50.21
CA ALA A 8 27.58 25.13 -48.81
C ALA A 8 27.01 23.83 -48.23
N VAL A 9 27.87 23.04 -47.59
CA VAL A 9 27.44 21.91 -46.77
C VAL A 9 26.80 22.48 -45.50
N VAL A 10 25.48 22.49 -45.44
CA VAL A 10 24.73 22.78 -44.21
C VAL A 10 24.84 21.53 -43.32
N LEU A 11 25.74 21.58 -42.34
CA LEU A 11 25.74 20.62 -41.23
C LEU A 11 24.47 20.86 -40.41
N ILE A 12 23.44 20.06 -40.65
CA ILE A 12 22.36 19.88 -39.67
C ILE A 12 22.99 19.04 -38.55
N GLY A 13 23.59 19.71 -37.57
CA GLY A 13 24.05 19.06 -36.36
C GLY A 13 22.84 18.51 -35.62
N SER A 14 22.64 17.18 -35.67
CA SER A 14 21.73 16.50 -34.77
C SER A 14 22.17 16.82 -33.35
N ILE A 15 21.42 17.68 -32.65
CA ILE A 15 21.54 17.81 -31.20
C ILE A 15 21.03 16.49 -30.65
N ALA A 16 21.93 15.54 -30.46
CA ALA A 16 21.66 14.36 -29.66
C ALA A 16 21.39 14.89 -28.24
N VAL A 17 20.12 15.05 -27.89
CA VAL A 17 19.72 15.24 -26.51
C VAL A 17 20.18 13.96 -25.80
N ALA A 18 21.29 14.05 -25.08
CA ALA A 18 21.74 12.96 -24.24
C ALA A 18 20.60 12.66 -23.26
N GLN A 19 19.84 11.59 -23.49
CA GLN A 19 18.89 11.10 -22.52
C GLN A 19 19.70 10.64 -21.32
N SER A 20 19.83 11.50 -20.32
CA SER A 20 20.39 11.12 -19.04
C SER A 20 19.52 10.01 -18.49
N ASN A 21 20.08 8.80 -18.36
CA ASN A 21 19.45 7.65 -17.72
C ASN A 21 19.38 7.88 -16.19
N THR A 22 18.77 8.99 -15.76
CA THR A 22 18.60 9.32 -14.36
C THR A 22 17.59 8.35 -13.75
N THR A 23 17.91 7.83 -12.58
CA THR A 23 17.00 7.01 -11.78
C THR A 23 16.68 7.75 -10.50
N LEU A 24 15.40 8.03 -10.28
CA LEU A 24 14.89 8.58 -9.02
C LEU A 24 14.51 7.42 -8.08
N LEU A 25 14.88 7.54 -6.82
CA LEU A 25 14.56 6.61 -5.76
C LEU A 25 13.41 7.18 -4.92
N GLY A 26 12.37 6.38 -4.74
CA GLY A 26 11.25 6.69 -3.87
C GLY A 26 10.91 5.54 -2.94
N ALA A 27 10.31 5.85 -1.79
CA ALA A 27 9.78 4.85 -0.88
C ALA A 27 8.57 5.39 -0.11
N GLY A 28 7.67 4.50 0.32
CA GLY A 28 6.63 4.86 1.29
C GLY A 28 5.29 4.17 1.12
N ALA A 29 4.21 4.94 1.20
CA ALA A 29 2.83 4.45 1.22
C ALA A 29 2.55 3.40 0.12
N SER A 30 2.02 2.25 0.52
CA SER A 30 1.64 1.19 -0.43
C SER A 30 0.30 1.47 -1.12
N TYR A 31 -0.54 2.32 -0.53
CA TYR A 31 -1.85 2.66 -1.09
C TYR A 31 -1.77 3.25 -2.51
N PRO A 32 -0.93 4.27 -2.80
CA PRO A 32 -0.81 4.82 -4.16
C PRO A 32 0.07 3.98 -5.10
N ALA A 33 0.65 2.85 -4.65
CA ALA A 33 1.61 2.09 -5.45
C ALA A 33 1.10 1.66 -6.84
N PRO A 34 -0.18 1.24 -7.02
CA PRO A 34 -0.70 0.93 -8.36
C PRO A 34 -0.71 2.16 -9.28
N LEU A 35 -1.13 3.32 -8.77
CA LEU A 35 -1.15 4.58 -9.52
C LEU A 35 0.28 5.00 -9.91
N TYR A 36 1.19 5.01 -8.94
CA TYR A 36 2.59 5.34 -9.16
C TYR A 36 3.27 4.42 -10.15
N THR A 37 2.96 3.12 -10.11
CA THR A 37 3.50 2.16 -11.08
C THR A 37 3.16 2.59 -12.52
N THR A 38 1.89 2.89 -12.79
CA THR A 38 1.48 3.38 -14.10
C THR A 38 2.14 4.71 -14.45
N MET A 39 2.11 5.70 -13.56
CA MET A 39 2.71 7.01 -13.80
C MET A 39 4.20 6.93 -14.12
N PHE A 40 4.96 6.16 -13.34
CA PHE A 40 6.40 6.02 -13.48
C PHE A 40 6.79 5.23 -14.74
N THR A 41 6.01 4.21 -15.11
CA THR A 41 6.18 3.52 -16.39
C THR A 41 5.98 4.47 -17.57
N THR A 42 4.88 5.24 -17.58
CA THR A 42 4.61 6.22 -18.64
C THR A 42 5.66 7.32 -18.67
N TYR A 43 6.06 7.84 -17.51
CA TYR A 43 7.09 8.86 -17.41
C TYR A 43 8.44 8.37 -17.97
N ALA A 44 8.82 7.14 -17.67
CA ALA A 44 10.03 6.53 -18.22
C ALA A 44 9.97 6.34 -19.73
N GLN A 45 8.82 5.96 -20.29
CA GLN A 45 8.63 5.84 -21.74
C GLN A 45 8.75 7.19 -22.46
N GLN A 46 8.26 8.26 -21.86
CA GLN A 46 8.26 9.59 -22.46
C GLN A 46 9.58 10.33 -22.30
N THR A 47 10.28 10.13 -21.18
CA THR A 47 11.44 10.96 -20.80
C THR A 47 12.75 10.19 -20.74
N GLY A 48 12.72 8.85 -20.68
CA GLY A 48 13.88 8.02 -20.37
C GLY A 48 14.27 7.99 -18.88
N THR A 49 13.68 8.85 -18.04
CA THR A 49 13.95 8.89 -16.60
C THR A 49 13.22 7.76 -15.88
N ARG A 50 13.96 6.92 -15.16
CA ARG A 50 13.38 5.80 -14.41
C ARG A 50 13.05 6.22 -12.99
N VAL A 51 12.03 5.62 -12.41
CA VAL A 51 11.72 5.76 -10.99
C VAL A 51 11.65 4.38 -10.37
N ARG A 52 12.45 4.16 -9.31
CA ARG A 52 12.38 2.95 -8.48
C ARG A 52 11.64 3.30 -7.21
N TYR A 53 10.50 2.66 -7.01
CA TYR A 53 9.64 2.90 -5.85
C TYR A 53 9.56 1.68 -4.94
N ASP A 54 10.01 1.82 -3.70
CA ASP A 54 9.89 0.80 -2.66
C ASP A 54 8.58 0.98 -1.86
N SER A 55 7.58 0.21 -2.25
CA SER A 55 6.25 0.22 -1.64
C SER A 55 6.25 -0.50 -0.29
N SER A 56 6.05 0.27 0.79
CA SER A 56 6.01 -0.20 2.17
C SER A 56 4.86 0.45 2.95
N ASN A 57 5.16 1.46 3.78
CA ASN A 57 4.19 2.24 4.54
C ASN A 57 4.63 3.71 4.66
N SER A 58 3.69 4.59 5.01
CA SER A 58 3.90 6.04 5.09
C SER A 58 5.02 6.44 6.08
N ARG A 59 5.16 5.74 7.21
CA ARG A 59 6.21 6.02 8.21
C ARG A 59 7.60 5.69 7.67
N THR A 60 7.75 4.59 6.93
CA THR A 60 9.00 4.26 6.24
C THR A 60 9.35 5.32 5.19
N GLY A 61 8.37 5.80 4.43
CA GLY A 61 8.58 6.90 3.46
C GLY A 61 9.08 8.18 4.13
N GLN A 62 8.44 8.60 5.23
CA GLN A 62 8.85 9.75 6.03
C GLN A 62 10.25 9.58 6.61
N ALA A 63 10.58 8.42 7.18
CA ALA A 63 11.91 8.15 7.73
C ALA A 63 12.98 8.19 6.64
N ASN A 64 12.74 7.52 5.51
CA ASN A 64 13.73 7.43 4.43
C ASN A 64 14.05 8.80 3.81
N ILE A 65 13.07 9.70 3.65
CA ILE A 65 13.35 11.05 3.15
C ILE A 65 14.08 11.92 4.18
N LEU A 66 13.74 11.81 5.48
CA LEU A 66 14.44 12.50 6.56
C LEU A 66 15.88 11.99 6.75
N GLU A 67 16.14 10.73 6.41
CA GLU A 67 17.47 10.12 6.45
C GLU A 67 18.24 10.28 5.12
N ARG A 68 17.66 10.98 4.13
CA ARG A 68 18.22 11.16 2.76
C ARG A 68 18.57 9.86 2.04
N LYS A 69 17.82 8.78 2.31
CA LYS A 69 17.98 7.48 1.64
C LYS A 69 17.31 7.41 0.27
N VAL A 70 16.38 8.31 0.01
CA VAL A 70 15.57 8.38 -1.22
C VAL A 70 15.44 9.83 -1.67
N ASP A 71 15.17 10.04 -2.96
CA ASP A 71 14.94 11.36 -3.54
C ASP A 71 13.56 11.91 -3.15
N PHE A 72 12.57 11.04 -2.92
CA PHE A 72 11.26 11.42 -2.41
C PHE A 72 10.64 10.35 -1.50
N GLY A 73 9.90 10.81 -0.49
CA GLY A 73 9.08 9.97 0.37
C GLY A 73 7.60 10.12 0.03
N ALA A 74 6.85 9.02 -0.01
CA ALA A 74 5.41 9.04 -0.20
C ALA A 74 4.67 8.72 1.10
N SER A 75 3.68 9.53 1.47
CA SER A 75 2.97 9.42 2.73
C SER A 75 1.54 9.90 2.63
N ASP A 76 0.63 9.16 3.29
CA ASP A 76 -0.77 9.57 3.48
C ASP A 76 -0.93 10.62 4.61
N ALA A 77 0.15 10.94 5.32
CA ALA A 77 0.20 11.93 6.39
C ALA A 77 1.36 12.91 6.19
N PHE A 78 1.14 14.17 6.55
CA PHE A 78 2.20 15.18 6.58
C PHE A 78 3.25 14.85 7.64
N LEU A 79 4.49 15.30 7.41
CA LEU A 79 5.47 15.42 8.48
C LEU A 79 4.97 16.43 9.52
N THR A 80 5.27 16.18 10.80
CA THR A 80 4.99 17.15 11.86
C THR A 80 5.90 18.37 11.73
N ASN A 81 5.52 19.48 12.36
CA ASN A 81 6.35 20.69 12.40
C ASN A 81 7.74 20.42 13.01
N GLU A 82 7.81 19.55 14.02
CA GLU A 82 9.08 19.13 14.63
C GLU A 82 9.95 18.33 13.65
N GLN A 83 9.35 17.38 12.93
CA GLN A 83 10.06 16.62 11.90
C GLN A 83 10.58 17.52 10.78
N LEU A 84 9.79 18.51 10.34
CA LEU A 84 10.21 19.50 9.34
C LEU A 84 11.35 20.39 9.84
N LYS A 85 11.29 20.84 11.10
CA LYS A 85 12.35 21.66 11.71
C LYS A 85 13.67 20.89 11.82
N ASN A 86 13.59 19.60 12.10
CA ASN A 86 14.75 18.72 12.25
C ASN A 86 15.14 18.02 10.94
N ALA A 87 14.45 18.30 9.84
CA ALA A 87 14.75 17.71 8.55
C ALA A 87 16.15 18.15 8.10
N PRO A 88 16.89 17.28 7.38
CA PRO A 88 18.26 17.59 6.97
C PRO A 88 18.31 18.67 5.89
N GLY A 89 17.17 19.09 5.34
CA GLY A 89 17.03 20.17 4.37
C GLY A 89 15.56 20.53 4.19
N PRO A 90 15.24 21.54 3.35
CA PRO A 90 13.86 21.90 3.06
C PRO A 90 13.11 20.71 2.48
N ILE A 91 11.98 20.34 3.09
CA ILE A 91 11.06 19.32 2.58
C ILE A 91 9.76 20.00 2.17
N LEU A 92 9.35 19.77 0.92
CA LEU A 92 8.07 20.22 0.39
C LEU A 92 7.10 19.04 0.34
N HIS A 93 5.88 19.26 0.82
CA HIS A 93 4.77 18.32 0.63
C HIS A 93 4.03 18.68 -0.65
N ILE A 94 3.98 17.75 -1.61
CA ILE A 94 3.27 17.91 -2.88
C ILE A 94 2.10 16.92 -2.89
N PRO A 95 0.83 17.39 -2.92
CA PRO A 95 -0.31 16.50 -3.01
C PRO A 95 -0.35 15.85 -4.39
N MET A 96 -0.32 14.51 -4.43
CA MET A 96 -0.26 13.75 -5.69
C MET A 96 -1.63 13.20 -6.12
N ALA A 97 -2.45 12.76 -5.17
CA ALA A 97 -3.74 12.17 -5.43
C ALA A 97 -4.68 12.33 -4.23
N MET A 98 -5.97 12.41 -4.50
CA MET A 98 -7.02 12.23 -3.49
C MET A 98 -7.56 10.82 -3.60
N VAL A 99 -7.69 10.13 -2.48
CA VAL A 99 -8.13 8.74 -2.41
C VAL A 99 -9.19 8.56 -1.33
N SER A 100 -10.06 7.57 -1.49
CA SER A 100 -11.09 7.23 -0.50
C SER A 100 -10.72 5.95 0.24
N VAL A 101 -10.80 5.99 1.56
CA VAL A 101 -10.77 4.79 2.39
C VAL A 101 -12.20 4.27 2.53
N VAL A 102 -12.40 2.97 2.35
CA VAL A 102 -13.73 2.35 2.39
C VAL A 102 -13.78 1.21 3.40
N MET A 103 -14.96 1.02 3.99
CA MET A 103 -15.26 -0.14 4.82
C MET A 103 -15.70 -1.30 3.92
N ALA A 104 -14.81 -2.27 3.71
CA ALA A 104 -15.17 -3.52 3.05
C ALA A 104 -15.73 -4.53 4.04
N TYR A 105 -16.74 -5.30 3.62
CA TYR A 105 -17.34 -6.36 4.43
C TYR A 105 -17.66 -7.58 3.57
N ASN A 106 -17.65 -8.76 4.19
CA ASN A 106 -17.99 -10.03 3.54
C ASN A 106 -19.37 -10.51 4.01
N LEU A 107 -20.40 -10.16 3.26
CA LEU A 107 -21.79 -10.56 3.50
C LEU A 107 -22.44 -11.01 2.18
N PRO A 108 -22.25 -12.28 1.78
CA PRO A 108 -22.71 -12.76 0.47
C PRO A 108 -24.23 -12.64 0.25
N THR A 109 -25.01 -12.57 1.33
CA THR A 109 -26.46 -12.45 1.29
C THR A 109 -26.97 -11.01 1.18
N VAL A 110 -26.11 -10.01 1.39
CA VAL A 110 -26.47 -8.59 1.32
C VAL A 110 -26.35 -8.12 -0.12
N ARG A 111 -27.48 -7.69 -0.70
CA ARG A 111 -27.58 -7.25 -2.11
C ARG A 111 -27.58 -5.73 -2.29
N THR A 112 -27.85 -4.99 -1.23
CA THR A 112 -27.80 -3.52 -1.21
C THR A 112 -26.64 -3.10 -0.31
N PRO A 113 -25.82 -2.11 -0.71
CA PRO A 113 -24.76 -1.59 0.15
C PRO A 113 -25.28 -1.21 1.54
N LEU A 114 -24.53 -1.57 2.58
CA LEU A 114 -24.84 -1.17 3.94
C LEU A 114 -24.47 0.30 4.13
N ASN A 115 -25.40 1.05 4.69
CA ASN A 115 -25.13 2.35 5.28
C ASN A 115 -24.39 2.13 6.60
N LEU A 116 -23.21 2.73 6.71
CA LEU A 116 -22.39 2.74 7.91
C LEU A 116 -22.03 4.19 8.21
N ASN A 117 -22.34 4.65 9.41
CA ASN A 117 -21.93 5.97 9.89
C ASN A 117 -20.75 5.84 10.87
N GLY A 118 -20.17 6.97 11.25
CA GLY A 118 -18.99 7.00 12.12
C GLY A 118 -19.20 6.30 13.47
N ASP A 119 -20.37 6.49 14.10
CA ASP A 119 -20.71 5.86 15.38
C ASP A 119 -20.74 4.32 15.28
N ILE A 120 -21.46 3.78 14.29
CA ILE A 120 -21.54 2.34 14.07
C ILE A 120 -20.17 1.75 13.76
N ILE A 121 -19.35 2.42 12.94
CA ILE A 121 -17.99 1.97 12.63
C ILE A 121 -17.13 1.96 13.91
N ALA A 122 -17.14 3.02 14.71
CA ALA A 122 -16.40 3.07 15.96
C ALA A 122 -16.81 1.94 16.90
N ARG A 123 -18.12 1.73 17.06
CA ARG A 123 -18.68 0.67 17.90
C ARG A 123 -18.32 -0.74 17.42
N ILE A 124 -18.22 -0.96 16.11
CA ILE A 124 -17.69 -2.18 15.50
C ILE A 124 -16.23 -2.41 15.91
N TYR A 125 -15.36 -1.41 15.76
CA TYR A 125 -13.93 -1.55 16.07
C TYR A 125 -13.65 -1.64 17.57
N LEU A 126 -14.48 -1.02 18.41
CA LEU A 126 -14.45 -1.18 19.87
C LEU A 126 -15.04 -2.53 20.34
N GLY A 127 -15.62 -3.32 19.43
CA GLY A 127 -16.23 -4.61 19.75
C GLY A 127 -17.53 -4.50 20.56
N THR A 128 -18.20 -3.34 20.56
CA THR A 128 -19.52 -3.19 21.20
C THR A 128 -20.64 -3.66 20.27
N VAL A 129 -20.51 -3.44 18.96
CA VAL A 129 -21.33 -4.07 17.93
C VAL A 129 -20.61 -5.32 17.44
N LYS A 130 -21.09 -6.49 17.89
CA LYS A 130 -20.45 -7.80 17.64
C LYS A 130 -21.13 -8.65 16.58
N ARG A 131 -22.25 -8.19 16.02
CA ARG A 131 -23.07 -8.95 15.07
C ARG A 131 -23.65 -8.06 14.00
N TRP A 132 -23.79 -8.61 12.80
CA TRP A 132 -24.34 -7.89 11.64
C TRP A 132 -25.85 -7.61 11.74
N ASN A 133 -26.56 -8.25 12.68
CA ASN A 133 -27.96 -7.98 12.96
C ASN A 133 -28.18 -7.12 14.20
N ASP A 134 -27.16 -6.40 14.68
CA ASP A 134 -27.30 -5.45 15.80
C ASP A 134 -28.43 -4.45 15.54
N PRO A 135 -29.30 -4.16 16.53
CA PRO A 135 -30.44 -3.26 16.34
C PRO A 135 -30.04 -1.88 15.80
N ALA A 136 -28.90 -1.32 16.23
CA ALA A 136 -28.44 -0.01 15.78
C ALA A 136 -28.01 -0.06 14.30
N LEU A 137 -27.39 -1.16 13.87
CA LEU A 137 -27.05 -1.37 12.46
C LEU A 137 -28.31 -1.61 11.60
N GLN A 138 -29.31 -2.31 12.13
CA GLN A 138 -30.58 -2.53 11.41
C GLN A 138 -31.40 -1.25 11.25
N GLN A 139 -31.42 -0.37 12.25
CA GLN A 139 -32.08 0.94 12.16
C GLN A 139 -31.53 1.78 11.01
N LEU A 140 -30.21 1.73 10.78
CA LEU A 140 -29.55 2.43 9.68
C LEU A 140 -29.76 1.76 8.30
N ASN A 141 -30.18 0.49 8.29
CA ASN A 141 -30.26 -0.36 7.10
C ASN A 141 -31.64 -1.02 6.92
N PRO A 142 -32.75 -0.26 6.81
CA PRO A 142 -34.09 -0.83 6.78
C PRO A 142 -34.32 -1.76 5.58
N ARG A 143 -33.65 -1.53 4.44
CA ARG A 143 -33.78 -2.27 3.17
C ARG A 143 -32.65 -3.28 2.89
N GLY A 144 -31.54 -3.21 3.62
CA GLY A 144 -30.31 -3.98 3.35
C GLY A 144 -29.94 -5.00 4.43
N ARG A 145 -30.92 -5.44 5.23
CA ARG A 145 -30.70 -6.16 6.48
C ARG A 145 -29.91 -7.46 6.28
N PRO A 146 -28.80 -7.67 6.99
CA PRO A 146 -28.14 -8.97 7.06
C PRO A 146 -29.11 -9.99 7.67
N ALA A 147 -29.63 -10.90 6.84
CA ALA A 147 -30.66 -11.87 7.23
C ALA A 147 -30.18 -12.89 8.28
N ARG A 148 -28.86 -13.03 8.44
CA ARG A 148 -28.27 -13.96 9.41
C ARG A 148 -27.47 -13.22 10.46
N SER A 149 -27.63 -13.69 11.68
CA SER A 149 -26.85 -13.31 12.84
C SER A 149 -25.44 -13.87 12.73
N SER A 150 -24.60 -13.32 11.85
CA SER A 150 -23.18 -13.66 11.77
C SER A 150 -22.38 -12.79 12.74
N HIS A 151 -21.34 -13.40 13.33
CA HIS A 151 -20.40 -12.65 14.14
C HIS A 151 -19.68 -11.61 13.28
N LEU A 152 -19.56 -10.41 13.82
CA LEU A 152 -18.85 -9.31 13.22
C LEU A 152 -17.49 -9.21 13.90
N SER A 153 -16.43 -9.43 13.12
CA SER A 153 -15.05 -9.25 13.57
C SER A 153 -14.41 -8.14 12.75
N ALA A 154 -14.05 -7.05 13.42
CA ALA A 154 -13.27 -5.99 12.79
C ALA A 154 -11.86 -6.52 12.49
N VAL A 155 -11.36 -6.24 11.28
CA VAL A 155 -9.99 -6.58 10.89
C VAL A 155 -9.20 -5.27 10.81
N PRO A 156 -8.51 -4.85 11.89
CA PRO A 156 -7.60 -3.72 11.83
C PRO A 156 -6.38 -4.08 10.97
N ARG A 157 -5.63 -3.07 10.53
CA ARG A 157 -4.37 -3.32 9.83
C ARG A 157 -3.42 -4.11 10.75
N ARG A 158 -2.78 -5.14 10.19
CA ARG A 158 -1.96 -6.11 10.95
C ARG A 158 -0.76 -5.47 11.68
N TRP A 159 -0.24 -4.35 11.17
CA TRP A 159 0.95 -3.68 11.71
C TRP A 159 0.69 -2.96 13.05
N GLU A 160 -0.52 -2.46 13.33
CA GLU A 160 -0.82 -1.83 14.63
C GLU A 160 -0.58 -2.79 15.83
N ARG A 161 -0.77 -4.11 15.68
CA ARG A 161 -0.60 -5.07 16.78
C ARG A 161 0.84 -5.33 17.23
N HIS A 162 1.84 -4.98 16.44
CA HIS A 162 3.24 -5.27 16.76
C HIS A 162 4.05 -4.05 17.22
N HIS A 163 3.53 -2.83 17.07
CA HIS A 163 4.24 -1.59 17.41
C HIS A 163 3.76 -0.90 18.69
N GLU A 164 2.72 -1.44 19.34
CA GLU A 164 2.24 -0.97 20.64
C GLU A 164 2.84 -1.71 21.85
N ARG A 165 3.78 -2.66 21.68
CA ARG A 165 4.57 -3.06 22.84
C ARG A 165 5.51 -1.89 23.15
N PRO A 166 5.37 -1.22 24.31
CA PRO A 166 6.44 -0.35 24.77
C PRO A 166 7.71 -1.21 24.73
N ARG A 167 8.78 -0.74 24.09
CA ARG A 167 10.09 -1.33 24.34
C ARG A 167 10.27 -1.20 25.85
N GLY A 168 10.16 -2.32 26.56
CA GLY A 168 10.33 -2.38 28.00
C GLY A 168 11.61 -1.63 28.35
N LEU A 169 11.54 -0.83 29.40
CA LEU A 169 12.71 -0.17 29.94
C LEU A 169 13.76 -1.26 30.25
N PRO A 170 15.06 -0.99 30.05
CA PRO A 170 16.08 -2.00 30.25
C PRO A 170 16.10 -2.42 31.73
N GLY A 171 15.69 -3.67 32.01
CA GLY A 171 15.74 -4.25 33.36
C GLY A 171 14.67 -5.30 33.73
N GLU A 172 13.61 -5.50 32.94
CA GLU A 172 12.60 -6.52 33.28
C GLU A 172 12.99 -7.91 32.75
N ASN A 173 13.49 -8.77 33.65
CA ASN A 173 13.76 -10.17 33.41
C ASN A 173 12.46 -10.93 33.07
N LEU A 174 12.42 -11.53 31.88
CA LEU A 174 11.34 -12.41 31.42
C LEU A 174 11.55 -13.85 31.93
N GLU A 175 11.44 -14.04 33.24
CA GLU A 175 11.27 -15.36 33.83
C GLU A 175 9.91 -15.44 34.53
N HIS A 176 8.80 -15.45 33.79
CA HIS A 176 7.48 -15.92 34.26
C HIS A 176 6.44 -15.79 33.13
N LEU A 177 6.55 -16.60 32.07
CA LEU A 177 5.39 -16.88 31.20
C LEU A 177 5.38 -18.38 30.89
N GLY A 178 4.43 -19.07 31.52
CA GLY A 178 4.23 -20.51 31.44
C GLY A 178 3.79 -20.98 30.05
N ALA A 179 4.07 -22.26 29.78
CA ALA A 179 4.00 -22.93 28.49
C ALA A 179 2.58 -23.19 27.91
N ASN A 180 1.62 -22.26 28.03
CA ASN A 180 0.24 -22.51 27.57
C ASN A 180 -0.36 -21.51 26.57
N ASP A 181 0.42 -20.54 26.08
CA ASP A 181 -0.06 -19.53 25.10
C ASP A 181 0.50 -19.72 23.68
N GLN A 182 0.46 -20.95 23.15
CA GLN A 182 0.60 -21.15 21.70
C GLN A 182 -0.79 -21.32 21.04
N PRO A 183 -1.23 -20.40 20.16
CA PRO A 183 -2.42 -20.64 19.35
C PRO A 183 -2.15 -21.77 18.34
N ARG A 184 -3.04 -22.78 18.37
CA ARG A 184 -3.04 -23.94 17.47
C ARG A 184 -2.90 -23.50 16.00
N ALA A 185 -1.78 -23.87 15.39
CA ALA A 185 -1.62 -23.84 13.95
C ALA A 185 -2.55 -24.90 13.34
N THR A 186 -3.60 -24.47 12.65
CA THR A 186 -4.42 -25.35 11.81
C THR A 186 -4.54 -24.72 10.43
N ASN A 187 -4.17 -25.52 9.42
CA ASN A 187 -4.30 -25.29 7.97
C ASN A 187 -3.30 -24.36 7.28
N GLN A 188 -2.04 -24.84 7.23
CA GLN A 188 -1.09 -24.55 6.14
C GLN A 188 -0.44 -25.85 5.64
N ARG A 189 -1.23 -26.84 5.21
CA ARG A 189 -0.77 -27.96 4.39
C ARG A 189 -1.91 -28.48 3.52
N GLN A 190 -2.17 -27.81 2.39
CA GLN A 190 -2.91 -28.38 1.25
C GLN A 190 -2.90 -27.41 0.05
N MET A 191 -1.72 -26.97 -0.39
CA MET A 191 -1.53 -26.34 -1.73
C MET A 191 -0.06 -26.51 -2.16
N ALA A 192 0.44 -27.74 -2.14
CA ALA A 192 1.69 -28.11 -2.80
C ALA A 192 1.72 -29.64 -2.88
N HIS A 193 1.23 -30.19 -3.99
CA HIS A 193 1.59 -31.48 -4.61
C HIS A 193 0.45 -31.91 -5.55
N GLY A 194 0.74 -31.94 -6.85
CA GLY A 194 -0.18 -32.49 -7.85
C GLY A 194 0.17 -32.01 -9.25
N GLY A 195 1.18 -32.61 -9.89
CA GLY A 195 1.50 -32.29 -11.28
C GLY A 195 2.76 -32.97 -11.79
N ARG A 196 2.73 -34.30 -11.96
CA ARG A 196 3.61 -35.03 -12.90
C ARG A 196 3.12 -36.46 -13.12
N GLY A 197 2.97 -36.83 -14.39
CA GLY A 197 3.09 -38.21 -14.89
C GLY A 197 1.79 -38.87 -15.34
N GLY A 198 1.66 -39.15 -16.64
CA GLY A 198 0.60 -39.98 -17.20
C GLY A 198 0.56 -39.93 -18.73
N GLN A 199 1.58 -40.48 -19.40
CA GLN A 199 1.49 -40.95 -20.78
C GLN A 199 1.08 -42.42 -20.76
N ASP A 200 0.31 -42.79 -21.79
CA ASP A 200 0.19 -44.11 -22.44
C ASP A 200 -1.21 -44.74 -22.41
N GLY A 201 -1.62 -45.21 -23.58
CA GLY A 201 -2.89 -45.86 -23.87
C GLY A 201 -3.12 -46.01 -25.38
N SER A 202 -2.29 -46.80 -26.07
CA SER A 202 -2.60 -47.36 -27.39
C SER A 202 -3.04 -48.82 -27.31
N HIS A 203 -3.99 -49.18 -28.18
CA HIS A 203 -4.48 -50.52 -28.60
C HIS A 203 -5.80 -51.02 -27.98
N GLY A 204 -6.75 -51.28 -28.88
CA GLY A 204 -8.06 -51.88 -28.63
C GLY A 204 -9.12 -51.28 -29.53
#